data_AF-C0BC29-F1
#
_entry.id   AF-C0BC29-F1
#
_cell.length_a   1.000
_cell.length_b   1.000
_cell.length_c   1.000
_cell.angle_alpha   90.00
_cell.angle_beta   90.00
_cell.angle_gamma   90.00
#
_symmetry.space_group_name_H-M   'P 1'
#
loop_
_entity.id
_entity.type
_entity.pdbx_description
1 polymer ?
#
loop_
_entity_poly.entity_id
_entity_poly.type
_entity_poly.pdbx_seq_one_letter_code
_entity_poly.pdbx_strand_id
1 'polypeptide(L)'
;MDIKLKEIDKDTLEVGDVVGIARKVSYGWGLSFRHQLIIPAKITRITPKRTKFFTDKFGEHDKKEIFYECDGDAGNENYLAKSFKCLSDGIYELSELKRKDRISAISDEDLPEVAEHMKTMMKILEKYKEK
;
A
#
# COMPACT_ATOMS: atom_id res chain seq x y z
N MET A 1 -2.79 -6.71 -13.46
CA MET A 1 -3.37 -7.82 -12.69
C MET A 1 -4.63 -7.28 -12.06
N ASP A 2 -5.75 -7.95 -12.30
CA ASP A 2 -7.03 -7.62 -11.67
C ASP A 2 -7.20 -8.58 -10.49
N ILE A 3 -7.29 -8.06 -9.27
CA ILE A 3 -7.43 -8.85 -8.03
C ILE A 3 -8.82 -8.55 -7.49
N LYS A 4 -9.61 -9.61 -7.27
CA LYS A 4 -10.97 -9.49 -6.75
C LYS A 4 -10.95 -9.75 -5.26
N LEU A 5 -11.11 -8.69 -4.48
CA LEU A 5 -11.21 -8.79 -3.02
C LEU A 5 -12.59 -9.34 -2.64
N LYS A 6 -12.62 -10.22 -1.63
CA LYS A 6 -13.86 -10.76 -1.08
C LYS A 6 -14.42 -9.83 -0.01
N GLU A 7 -15.54 -9.22 -0.31
CA GLU A 7 -16.29 -8.40 0.65
C GLU A 7 -16.97 -9.30 1.68
N ILE A 8 -16.93 -8.88 2.95
CA ILE A 8 -17.60 -9.57 4.05
C ILE A 8 -19.00 -8.99 4.21
N ASP A 9 -19.99 -9.86 4.34
CA ASP A 9 -21.34 -9.46 4.76
C ASP A 9 -21.30 -8.91 6.19
N LYS A 10 -21.62 -7.63 6.34
CA LYS A 10 -21.59 -6.92 7.62
C LYS A 10 -22.55 -7.50 8.65
N ASP A 11 -23.61 -8.16 8.21
CA ASP A 11 -24.57 -8.78 9.12
C ASP A 11 -24.04 -10.07 9.77
N THR A 12 -22.94 -10.61 9.25
CA THR A 12 -22.26 -11.76 9.86
C THR A 12 -21.19 -11.36 10.88
N LEU A 13 -20.80 -10.08 10.92
CA LEU A 13 -19.70 -9.61 11.77
C LEU A 13 -20.06 -9.53 13.25
N GLU A 14 -19.13 -9.99 14.09
CA GLU A 14 -19.17 -9.96 15.54
C GLU A 14 -18.01 -9.15 16.14
N VAL A 15 -18.16 -8.77 17.40
CA VAL A 15 -17.06 -8.12 18.14
C VAL A 15 -15.97 -9.14 18.39
N GLY A 16 -14.76 -8.87 17.93
CA GLY A 16 -13.64 -9.80 17.99
C GLY A 16 -13.09 -10.17 16.62
N ASP A 17 -13.90 -10.07 15.57
CA ASP A 17 -13.52 -10.43 14.20
C ASP A 17 -12.40 -9.55 13.67
N VAL A 18 -11.53 -10.15 12.85
CA VAL A 18 -10.48 -9.44 12.12
C VAL A 18 -10.93 -9.26 10.67
N VAL A 19 -11.00 -8.00 10.25
CA VAL A 19 -11.43 -7.61 8.91
C VAL A 19 -10.35 -6.82 8.20
N GLY A 20 -10.27 -6.98 6.88
CA GLY A 20 -9.41 -6.20 6.01
C GLY A 20 -10.05 -4.87 5.65
N ILE A 21 -9.31 -3.78 5.80
CA ILE A 21 -9.77 -2.42 5.53
C ILE A 21 -8.92 -1.82 4.42
N ALA A 22 -9.56 -1.45 3.32
CA ALA A 22 -8.86 -0.94 2.14
C ALA A 22 -8.49 0.54 2.28
N ARG A 23 -7.22 0.87 2.04
CA ARG A 23 -6.69 2.24 2.04
C ARG A 23 -5.88 2.52 0.79
N LYS A 24 -6.09 3.68 0.17
CA LYS A 24 -5.39 4.07 -1.06
C LYS A 24 -3.91 4.29 -0.82
N VAL A 25 -3.07 3.83 -1.75
CA VAL A 25 -1.65 4.18 -1.79
C VAL A 25 -1.47 5.45 -2.61
N SER A 26 -1.20 6.58 -1.95
CA SER A 26 -0.92 7.85 -2.61
C SER A 26 0.56 7.99 -2.98
N TYR A 27 0.83 8.61 -4.13
CA TYR A 27 2.17 8.90 -4.65
C TYR A 27 2.29 10.34 -5.19
N GLY A 28 1.40 11.22 -4.78
CA GLY A 28 1.36 12.60 -5.24
C GLY A 28 -0.01 13.24 -4.99
N TRP A 29 -0.08 14.55 -5.20
CA TRP A 29 -1.31 15.30 -4.98
C TRP A 29 -2.45 14.78 -5.86
N GLY A 30 -3.50 14.23 -5.25
CA GLY A 30 -4.66 13.67 -5.95
C GLY A 30 -4.40 12.37 -6.70
N LEU A 31 -3.19 11.80 -6.61
CA LEU A 31 -2.82 10.57 -7.31
C LEU A 31 -2.81 9.38 -6.34
N SER A 32 -3.45 8.30 -6.78
CA SER A 32 -3.46 7.02 -6.07
C SER A 32 -3.16 5.87 -7.01
N PHE A 33 -2.37 4.92 -6.52
CA PHE A 33 -2.13 3.68 -7.24
C PHE A 33 -3.39 2.84 -7.32
N ARG A 34 -3.49 2.01 -8.36
CA ARG A 34 -4.66 1.16 -8.62
C ARG A 34 -4.90 0.10 -7.53
N HIS A 35 -3.82 -0.38 -6.89
CA HIS A 35 -3.90 -1.36 -5.81
C HIS A 35 -3.92 -0.67 -4.44
N GLN A 36 -4.68 -1.24 -3.50
CA GLN A 36 -4.92 -0.70 -2.16
C GLN A 36 -4.19 -1.50 -1.08
N LEU A 37 -3.93 -0.86 0.06
CA LEU A 37 -3.47 -1.54 1.25
C LEU A 37 -4.68 -2.09 2.00
N ILE A 38 -4.74 -3.42 2.15
CA ILE A 38 -5.74 -4.11 2.96
C ILE A 38 -5.16 -4.27 4.36
N ILE A 39 -5.56 -3.39 5.27
CA ILE A 39 -5.01 -3.36 6.62
C ILE A 39 -5.92 -4.18 7.54
N PRO A 40 -5.41 -5.27 8.15
CA PRO A 40 -6.21 -6.06 9.08
C PRO A 40 -6.48 -5.25 10.34
N ALA A 41 -7.73 -5.18 10.78
CA ALA A 41 -8.15 -4.49 11.99
C ALA A 41 -9.18 -5.34 12.74
N LYS A 42 -9.13 -5.30 14.06
CA LYS A 42 -10.05 -6.04 14.92
C LYS A 42 -11.27 -5.20 15.24
N ILE A 43 -12.47 -5.76 15.09
CA ILE A 43 -13.71 -5.11 15.50
C ILE A 43 -13.79 -5.09 17.03
N THR A 44 -13.92 -3.89 17.60
CA THR A 44 -13.97 -3.66 19.05
C THR A 44 -15.38 -3.35 19.54
N ARG A 45 -16.25 -2.80 18.69
CA ARG A 45 -17.66 -2.51 19.00
C ARG A 45 -18.48 -2.39 17.73
N ILE A 46 -19.74 -2.83 17.79
CA ILE A 46 -20.73 -2.65 16.73
C ILE A 46 -21.95 -1.97 17.35
N THR A 47 -22.55 -0.99 16.67
CA THR A 47 -23.80 -0.40 17.17
C THR A 47 -24.97 -1.38 17.00
N PRO A 48 -26.01 -1.35 17.87
CA PRO A 48 -27.13 -2.29 17.77
C PRO A 48 -27.85 -2.27 16.42
N LYS A 49 -27.93 -1.09 15.77
CA LYS A 49 -28.51 -0.92 14.43
C LYS A 49 -27.52 -1.25 13.29
N ARG A 50 -26.29 -1.65 13.62
CA ARG A 50 -25.18 -1.93 12.69
C ARG A 50 -24.89 -0.80 11.69
N THR A 51 -25.15 0.43 12.09
CA THR A 51 -24.88 1.62 11.27
C THR A 51 -23.44 2.11 11.39
N LYS A 52 -22.73 1.65 12.43
CA LYS A 52 -21.33 2.02 12.72
C LYS A 52 -20.58 0.83 13.31
N PHE A 53 -19.33 0.71 12.90
CA PHE A 53 -18.40 -0.31 13.38
C PHE A 53 -17.18 0.40 13.96
N PHE A 54 -16.60 -0.16 15.02
CA PHE A 54 -15.41 0.38 15.65
C PHE A 54 -14.30 -0.64 15.55
N THR A 55 -13.10 -0.17 15.23
CA THR A 55 -11.91 -1.00 15.09
C THR A 55 -10.77 -0.48 15.94
N ASP A 56 -9.88 -1.37 16.31
CA ASP A 56 -8.68 -1.07 17.09
C ASP A 56 -7.71 -0.08 16.41
N LYS A 57 -7.64 -0.08 15.06
CA LYS A 57 -6.69 0.75 14.30
C LYS A 57 -7.26 2.04 13.74
N PHE A 58 -8.54 2.08 13.40
CA PHE A 58 -9.12 3.21 12.66
C PHE A 58 -10.30 3.88 13.37
N GLY A 59 -10.65 3.42 14.57
CA GLY A 59 -11.78 3.99 15.30
C GLY A 59 -13.10 3.69 14.60
N GLU A 60 -13.92 4.72 14.38
CA GLU A 60 -15.27 4.61 13.84
C GLU A 60 -15.29 4.48 12.30
N HIS A 61 -16.09 3.53 11.81
CA HIS A 61 -16.46 3.36 10.42
C HIS A 61 -17.97 3.51 10.27
N ASP A 62 -18.39 4.17 9.20
CA ASP A 62 -19.81 4.32 8.88
C ASP A 62 -20.37 3.09 8.15
N LYS A 63 -21.65 3.16 7.79
CA LYS A 63 -22.33 2.09 7.05
C LYS A 63 -21.82 1.88 5.61
N LYS A 64 -21.00 2.79 5.06
CA LYS A 64 -20.49 2.71 3.68
C LYS A 64 -19.12 2.04 3.61
N GLU A 65 -18.36 2.02 4.70
CA GLU A 65 -17.06 1.32 4.76
C GLU A 65 -17.20 -0.15 4.36
N ILE A 66 -16.40 -0.64 3.43
CA ILE A 66 -16.43 -2.05 3.01
C ILE A 66 -15.34 -2.81 3.78
N PHE A 67 -15.70 -3.98 4.29
CA PHE A 67 -14.78 -4.89 4.96
C PHE A 67 -14.46 -6.08 4.07
N TYR A 68 -13.22 -6.53 4.08
CA TYR A 68 -12.73 -7.60 3.21
C TYR A 68 -12.16 -8.76 4.01
N GLU A 69 -12.19 -9.97 3.45
CA GLU A 69 -11.43 -11.10 3.98
C GLU A 69 -9.92 -10.83 3.87
N CYS A 70 -9.16 -11.24 4.88
CA CYS A 70 -7.70 -11.19 4.86
C CYS A 70 -7.12 -12.47 4.23
N ASP A 71 -7.57 -12.80 3.02
CA ASP A 71 -7.20 -14.01 2.31
C ASP A 71 -5.96 -13.84 1.40
N GLY A 72 -5.68 -14.84 0.56
CA GLY A 72 -4.54 -14.80 -0.36
C GLY A 72 -4.63 -13.66 -1.38
N ASP A 73 -5.83 -13.31 -1.83
CA ASP A 73 -6.04 -12.22 -2.78
C ASP A 73 -5.79 -10.86 -2.11
N ALA A 74 -6.27 -10.67 -0.88
CA ALA A 74 -5.89 -9.52 -0.07
C ALA A 74 -4.38 -9.44 0.20
N GLY A 75 -3.72 -10.59 0.35
CA GLY A 75 -2.26 -10.70 0.45
C GLY A 75 -1.54 -10.22 -0.82
N ASN A 76 -2.00 -10.67 -1.99
CA ASN A 76 -1.44 -10.26 -3.28
C ASN A 76 -1.67 -8.77 -3.58
N GLU A 77 -2.87 -8.27 -3.26
CA GLU A 77 -3.22 -6.84 -3.37
C GLU A 77 -2.27 -5.99 -2.52
N ASN A 78 -2.06 -6.38 -1.26
CA ASN A 78 -1.11 -5.76 -0.35
C ASN A 78 0.33 -5.80 -0.88
N TYR A 79 0.76 -6.93 -1.44
CA TYR A 79 2.11 -7.07 -1.97
C TYR A 79 2.38 -6.06 -3.09
N LEU A 80 1.46 -5.91 -4.04
CA LEU A 80 1.59 -4.95 -5.14
C LEU A 80 1.53 -3.50 -4.64
N ALA A 81 0.61 -3.22 -3.71
CA ALA A 81 0.46 -1.90 -3.10
C ALA A 81 1.73 -1.46 -2.35
N LYS A 82 2.30 -2.35 -1.51
CA LYS A 82 3.55 -2.10 -0.77
C LYS A 82 4.75 -1.97 -1.70
N SER A 83 4.86 -2.82 -2.72
CA SER A 83 5.95 -2.76 -3.70
C SER A 83 5.95 -1.43 -4.44
N PHE A 84 4.78 -0.96 -4.87
CA PHE A 84 4.65 0.35 -5.50
C PHE A 84 5.00 1.50 -4.55
N LYS A 85 4.55 1.42 -3.29
CA LYS A 85 4.87 2.43 -2.27
C LYS A 85 6.39 2.51 -2.03
N CYS A 86 7.06 1.37 -1.90
CA CYS A 86 8.52 1.29 -1.77
C CYS A 86 9.23 1.94 -2.95
N LEU A 87 8.80 1.65 -4.18
CA LEU A 87 9.36 2.29 -5.38
C LEU A 87 9.15 3.81 -5.37
N SER A 88 7.93 4.27 -5.09
CA SER A 88 7.59 5.69 -5.05
C SER A 88 8.38 6.45 -4.00
N ASP A 89 8.51 5.89 -2.80
CA ASP A 89 9.26 6.51 -1.70
C ASP A 89 10.76 6.52 -2.03
N GLY A 90 11.30 5.45 -2.61
CA GLY A 90 12.69 5.40 -3.08
C GLY A 90 13.01 6.45 -4.15
N ILE A 91 12.09 6.68 -5.11
CA ILE A 91 12.23 7.76 -6.11
C ILE A 91 12.26 9.13 -5.43
N TYR A 92 11.39 9.35 -4.44
CA TYR A 92 11.35 10.60 -3.69
C TYR A 92 12.66 10.85 -2.93
N GLU A 93 13.14 9.86 -2.17
CA GLU A 93 14.38 9.97 -1.41
C GLU A 93 15.60 10.17 -2.32
N LEU A 94 15.67 9.47 -3.46
CA LEU A 94 16.73 9.68 -4.44
C LEU A 94 16.72 11.11 -5.01
N SER A 95 15.52 11.66 -5.26
CA SER A 95 15.35 13.05 -5.68
C SER A 95 15.83 14.03 -4.60
N GLU A 96 15.52 13.76 -3.33
CA GLU A 96 15.99 14.56 -2.20
C GLU A 96 17.51 14.49 -2.02
N LEU A 97 18.13 13.33 -2.19
CA LEU A 97 19.59 13.17 -2.18
C LEU A 97 20.24 14.00 -3.29
N LYS A 98 19.68 13.97 -4.50
CA LYS A 98 20.14 14.81 -5.61
C LYS A 98 19.99 16.29 -5.31
N ARG A 99 18.83 16.72 -4.77
CA ARG A 99 18.56 18.12 -4.41
C ARG A 99 19.53 18.65 -3.35
N LYS A 100 19.96 17.79 -2.42
CA LYS A 100 20.89 18.12 -1.34
C LYS A 100 22.37 17.92 -1.74
N ASP A 101 22.65 17.61 -3.00
CA ASP A 101 23.99 17.30 -3.52
C ASP A 101 24.70 16.20 -2.70
N ARG A 102 23.95 15.17 -2.28
CA ARG A 102 24.46 14.05 -1.47
C ARG A 102 24.81 12.81 -2.28
N ILE A 103 24.52 12.81 -3.58
CA ILE A 103 24.90 11.70 -4.48
C ILE A 103 26.42 11.59 -4.59
N SER A 104 27.13 12.72 -4.57
CA SER A 104 28.60 12.79 -4.56
C SER A 104 29.23 12.29 -3.24
N ALA A 105 28.42 12.08 -2.20
CA ALA A 105 28.86 11.58 -0.90
C ALA A 105 28.75 10.05 -0.77
N ILE A 106 28.31 9.34 -1.82
CA ILE A 106 28.38 7.87 -1.87
C ILE A 106 29.85 7.46 -1.86
N SER A 107 30.20 6.47 -1.03
CA SER A 107 31.56 5.97 -0.88
C SER A 107 32.05 5.28 -2.15
N ASP A 108 33.37 5.22 -2.34
CA ASP A 108 33.97 4.46 -3.45
C ASP A 108 33.65 2.96 -3.35
N GLU A 109 33.47 2.46 -2.12
CA GLU A 109 33.09 1.07 -1.83
C GLU A 109 31.64 0.74 -2.26
N ASP A 110 30.68 1.64 -2.00
CA ASP A 110 29.26 1.40 -2.29
C ASP A 110 28.87 1.78 -3.73
N LEU A 111 29.60 2.71 -4.36
CA LEU A 111 29.28 3.27 -5.67
C LEU A 111 29.07 2.18 -6.76
N PRO A 112 29.90 1.13 -6.86
CA PRO A 112 29.69 0.06 -7.85
C PRO A 112 28.36 -0.68 -7.67
N GLU A 113 27.97 -1.01 -6.43
CA GLU A 113 26.73 -1.73 -6.13
C GLU A 113 25.50 -0.86 -6.46
N VAL A 114 25.54 0.41 -6.07
CA VAL A 114 24.48 1.38 -6.39
C VAL A 114 24.31 1.51 -7.91
N ALA A 115 25.42 1.59 -8.66
CA ALA A 115 25.39 1.70 -10.12
C ALA A 115 24.80 0.44 -10.79
N GLU A 116 25.17 -0.75 -10.33
CA GLU A 116 24.62 -2.04 -10.82
C GLU A 116 23.10 -2.14 -10.57
N HIS A 117 22.64 -1.77 -9.37
CA HIS A 117 21.21 -1.76 -9.05
C HIS A 117 20.43 -0.74 -9.88
N MET A 118 20.98 0.47 -10.08
CA MET A 118 20.38 1.49 -10.94
C MET A 118 20.24 0.98 -12.38
N LYS A 119 21.29 0.36 -12.93
CA LYS A 119 21.27 -0.23 -14.28
C LYS A 119 20.22 -1.32 -14.40
N THR A 120 20.11 -2.18 -13.39
CA THR A 120 19.12 -3.27 -13.35
C THR A 120 17.69 -2.72 -13.34
N MET A 121 17.42 -1.72 -12.49
CA MET A 121 16.13 -1.03 -12.46
C MET A 121 15.80 -0.39 -13.81
N MET A 122 16.75 0.34 -14.41
CA MET A 122 16.54 1.02 -15.70
C MET A 122 16.23 0.04 -16.84
N LYS A 123 16.88 -1.13 -16.90
CA LYS A 123 16.56 -2.17 -17.88
C LYS A 123 15.11 -2.63 -17.80
N ILE A 124 14.57 -2.80 -16.57
CA ILE A 124 13.17 -3.18 -16.38
C ILE A 124 12.24 -2.04 -16.82
N LEU A 125 12.64 -0.79 -16.56
CA LEU A 125 11.85 0.39 -16.85
C LEU A 125 11.87 0.80 -18.33
N GLU A 126 12.87 0.38 -19.10
CA GLU A 126 13.04 0.73 -20.51
C GLU A 126 11.79 0.45 -21.35
N LYS A 127 11.14 -0.69 -21.12
CA LYS A 127 9.89 -1.10 -21.80
C LYS A 127 8.69 -0.16 -21.55
N TYR A 128 8.80 0.77 -20.61
CA TYR A 128 7.77 1.77 -20.32
C TYR A 128 8.11 3.17 -20.86
N LYS A 129 9.32 3.36 -21.43
CA LYS A 129 9.74 4.62 -22.08
C LYS A 129 9.24 4.72 -23.52
N GLU A 130 9.13 3.58 -24.20
CA GLU A 130 8.52 3.49 -25.52
C GLU A 130 7.00 3.51 -25.36
N LYS A 131 6.42 4.70 -25.52
CA LYS A 131 4.99 4.92 -25.64
C LYS A 131 4.69 5.68 -26.92
#